data_AF-A0A368L2A4-F1
#
_entry.id   AF-A0A368L2A4-F1
#
_cell.length_a   1.000
_cell.length_b   1.000
_cell.length_c   1.000
_cell.angle_alpha   90.00
_cell.angle_beta   90.00
_cell.angle_gamma   90.00
#
_symmetry.space_group_name_H-M   'P 1'
#
loop_
_entity.id
_entity.type
_entity.pdbx_description
1 polymer ?
#
loop_
_entity_poly.entity_id
_entity_poly.type
_entity_poly.pdbx_seq_one_letter_code
_entity_poly.pdbx_strand_id
1 'polypeptide(L)'
;MTVVSAEARVRSLAERLSVAGDAEIAALLSARGVSAHASWRDWFDAADALLSTDAVTSAVRSLPRDVLCDLTEGAGGERLGLTDADGRPYAPVLTAIPDGLTRTPTSAPVAASQNAAAHAAERAFTGMSAMAEVLLDGMRTPMPRVGGRLGANERRRLTHEGIVRDPDEADILVQAAETAGLIRADDRRWLVTPAGAEWTRAATPHRWEHLALGLREAIPDGIRPVSGASGWVDPELWPEAYPLAAGWPEEADRWRRMFELAGLIAADGEPAWARPLREGRDADPSALLALLPAEVDRVFLQNDLTAISPGTLSPPLDVRLRAMAVRESHAQASTYRFTEGSVSSALAAGETAESIREFLGGLSITGVPQPLAYLIDRTAGRHGLVRVSLEPETGRTIVSSPDHHLVATIAVDQSLRAVGLVADGALLRTRADWRAVFWALSDARYPVVAIDEAGETIVLDRNRVAPDAAPAEQRHRSLIERLRESEADDTDTAWLERELNAAVKGKSTLIVSVAMPDGSTRELTLEATGMGGGRLRGLDRGADVERTLPIRSITGVRPA
;
A
#
# COMPACT_ATOMS: atom_id res chain seq x y z
N MET A 1 -14.53 43.06 12.72
CA MET A 1 -15.41 41.93 12.32
C MET A 1 -14.65 40.68 11.87
N THR A 2 -13.36 40.75 11.49
CA THR A 2 -12.61 39.64 10.87
C THR A 2 -11.88 38.68 11.82
N VAL A 3 -11.44 39.12 13.00
CA VAL A 3 -10.71 38.25 13.96
C VAL A 3 -11.66 37.38 14.78
N VAL A 4 -12.76 37.97 15.25
CA VAL A 4 -13.83 37.30 15.99
C VAL A 4 -14.48 36.16 15.19
N SER A 5 -14.61 36.32 13.87
CA SER A 5 -15.16 35.25 13.02
C SER A 5 -14.17 34.12 12.77
N ALA A 6 -12.86 34.32 12.99
CA ALA A 6 -11.86 33.28 12.81
C ALA A 6 -11.82 32.35 14.02
N GLU A 7 -11.74 32.92 15.23
CA GLU A 7 -11.73 32.14 16.49
C GLU A 7 -13.02 31.34 16.69
N ALA A 8 -14.18 31.92 16.33
CA ALA A 8 -15.46 31.21 16.39
C ALA A 8 -15.48 29.95 15.48
N ARG A 9 -14.82 29.98 14.33
CA ARG A 9 -14.70 28.82 13.42
C ARG A 9 -13.77 27.75 13.99
N VAL A 10 -12.64 28.16 14.56
CA VAL A 10 -11.70 27.23 15.21
C VAL A 10 -12.38 26.51 16.36
N ARG A 11 -13.14 27.25 17.20
CA ARG A 11 -13.94 26.65 18.27
C ARG A 11 -14.96 25.64 17.74
N SER A 12 -15.77 26.04 16.76
CA SER A 12 -16.81 25.16 16.20
C SER A 12 -16.22 23.88 15.59
N LEU A 13 -15.07 23.97 14.91
CA LEU A 13 -14.39 22.79 14.39
C LEU A 13 -13.79 21.93 15.51
N ALA A 14 -13.20 22.54 16.54
CA ALA A 14 -12.64 21.82 17.68
C ALA A 14 -13.72 20.99 18.40
N GLU A 15 -14.90 21.57 18.64
CA GLU A 15 -16.06 20.87 19.21
C GLU A 15 -16.49 19.70 18.30
N ARG A 16 -16.56 19.89 16.98
CA ARG A 16 -16.92 18.80 16.06
C ARG A 16 -15.89 17.67 16.01
N LEU A 17 -14.60 17.99 16.04
CA LEU A 17 -13.53 16.99 16.16
C LEU A 17 -13.64 16.21 17.48
N SER A 18 -14.04 16.90 18.55
CA SER A 18 -14.25 16.32 19.88
C SER A 18 -15.39 15.28 19.91
N VAL A 19 -16.39 15.36 19.03
CA VAL A 19 -17.48 14.36 18.99
C VAL A 19 -17.37 13.37 17.82
N ALA A 20 -16.49 13.64 16.84
CA ALA A 20 -16.29 12.78 15.67
C ALA A 20 -15.68 11.41 16.01
N GLY A 21 -16.01 10.38 15.23
CA GLY A 21 -15.44 9.05 15.43
C GLY A 21 -13.94 8.99 15.08
N ASP A 22 -13.17 8.16 15.77
CA ASP A 22 -11.72 8.05 15.56
C ASP A 22 -11.34 7.68 14.11
N ALA A 23 -12.16 6.86 13.45
CA ALA A 23 -11.99 6.51 12.03
C ALA A 23 -12.16 7.72 11.11
N GLU A 24 -13.16 8.57 11.37
CA GLU A 24 -13.41 9.80 10.62
C GLU A 24 -12.28 10.81 10.80
N ILE A 25 -11.80 10.94 12.05
CA ILE A 25 -10.65 11.80 12.37
C ILE A 25 -9.39 11.28 11.67
N ALA A 26 -9.09 9.98 11.78
CA ALA A 26 -7.93 9.38 11.12
C ALA A 26 -7.98 9.56 9.58
N ALA A 27 -9.16 9.44 8.98
CA ALA A 27 -9.39 9.71 7.56
C ALA A 27 -9.12 11.18 7.21
N LEU A 28 -9.65 12.13 8.01
CA LEU A 28 -9.39 13.56 7.84
C LEU A 28 -7.89 13.88 7.94
N LEU A 29 -7.22 13.38 8.99
CA LEU A 29 -5.78 13.62 9.21
C LEU A 29 -4.94 13.05 8.07
N SER A 30 -5.29 11.86 7.58
CA SER A 30 -4.63 11.26 6.41
C SER A 30 -4.85 12.09 5.15
N ALA A 31 -6.09 12.51 4.87
CA ALA A 31 -6.43 13.34 3.72
C ALA A 31 -5.73 14.71 3.77
N ARG A 32 -5.47 15.24 4.97
CA ARG A 32 -4.80 16.53 5.20
C ARG A 32 -3.27 16.41 5.27
N GLY A 33 -2.71 15.21 5.08
CA GLY A 33 -1.26 14.99 5.16
C GLY A 33 -0.67 15.28 6.54
N VAL A 34 -1.48 15.15 7.60
CA VAL A 34 -1.05 15.42 8.98
C VAL A 34 -0.18 14.26 9.48
N SER A 35 1.00 14.62 9.98
CA SER A 35 1.91 13.68 10.62
C SER A 35 1.28 13.03 11.86
N ALA A 36 1.45 11.71 12.01
CA ALA A 36 1.07 11.00 13.24
C ALA A 36 1.81 11.52 14.49
N HIS A 37 2.94 12.21 14.30
CA HIS A 37 3.72 12.85 15.37
C HIS A 37 3.46 14.35 15.49
N ALA A 38 2.31 14.84 15.01
CA ALA A 38 1.92 16.24 15.20
C ALA A 38 1.97 16.63 16.70
N SER A 39 2.48 17.83 16.96
CA SER A 39 2.70 18.36 18.31
C SER A 39 1.47 19.04 18.91
N TRP A 40 0.27 18.72 18.41
CA TRP A 40 -0.98 19.29 18.90
C TRP A 40 -1.26 18.78 20.31
N ARG A 41 -1.68 19.71 21.18
CA ARG A 41 -1.96 19.42 22.59
C ARG A 41 -3.43 19.13 22.85
N ASP A 42 -4.32 19.71 22.05
CA ASP A 42 -5.77 19.58 22.16
C ASP A 42 -6.47 19.80 20.79
N TRP A 43 -7.80 19.66 20.78
CA TRP A 43 -8.61 19.84 19.57
C TRP A 43 -8.58 21.26 19.01
N PHE A 44 -8.24 22.27 19.82
CA PHE A 44 -8.12 23.64 19.35
C PHE A 44 -6.86 23.82 18.52
N ASP A 45 -5.71 23.31 18.98
CA ASP A 45 -4.47 23.28 18.19
C ASP A 45 -4.66 22.56 16.85
N ALA A 46 -5.41 21.45 16.86
CA ALA A 46 -5.75 20.70 15.66
C ALA A 46 -6.65 21.52 14.72
N ALA A 47 -7.72 22.12 15.25
CA ALA A 47 -8.65 22.93 14.47
C ALA A 47 -7.99 24.18 13.85
N ASP A 48 -7.13 24.87 14.61
CA ASP A 48 -6.40 26.05 14.14
C ASP A 48 -5.44 25.68 13.00
N ALA A 49 -4.69 24.59 13.18
CA ALA A 49 -3.79 24.08 12.14
C ALA A 49 -4.54 23.66 10.87
N LEU A 50 -5.68 22.98 11.01
CA LEU A 50 -6.51 22.51 9.88
C LEU A 50 -7.22 23.65 9.14
N LEU A 51 -7.51 24.76 9.82
CA LEU A 51 -8.13 25.96 9.23
C LEU A 51 -7.13 27.02 8.77
N SER A 52 -5.83 26.79 8.96
CA SER A 52 -4.79 27.65 8.40
C SER A 52 -4.93 27.77 6.88
N THR A 53 -4.61 28.94 6.33
CA THR A 53 -4.78 29.22 4.90
C THR A 53 -4.05 28.21 4.02
N ASP A 54 -2.85 27.77 4.42
CA ASP A 54 -2.07 26.78 3.68
C ASP A 54 -2.72 25.38 3.75
N ALA A 55 -3.20 24.96 4.92
CA ALA A 55 -3.88 23.66 5.07
C ALA A 55 -5.21 23.61 4.31
N VAL A 56 -5.97 24.71 4.32
CA VAL A 56 -7.21 24.84 3.55
C VAL A 56 -6.92 24.85 2.05
N THR A 57 -5.95 25.64 1.60
CA THR A 57 -5.56 25.71 0.18
C THR A 57 -5.08 24.35 -0.33
N SER A 58 -4.23 23.67 0.44
CA SER A 58 -3.73 22.33 0.10
C SER A 58 -4.89 21.33 -0.03
N ALA A 59 -5.83 21.33 0.91
CA ALA A 59 -6.97 20.43 0.86
C ALA A 59 -7.92 20.74 -0.29
N VAL A 60 -8.23 22.02 -0.53
CA VAL A 60 -9.06 22.43 -1.67
C VAL A 60 -8.43 22.01 -2.99
N ARG A 61 -7.10 22.09 -3.12
CA ARG A 61 -6.37 21.62 -4.31
C ARG A 61 -6.51 20.12 -4.55
N SER A 62 -6.68 19.32 -3.50
CA SER A 62 -6.84 17.88 -3.61
C SER A 62 -8.31 17.42 -3.76
N LEU A 63 -9.28 18.34 -3.85
CA LEU A 63 -10.69 17.96 -4.01
C LEU A 63 -11.06 17.69 -5.47
N PRO A 64 -11.96 16.71 -5.71
CA PRO A 64 -12.58 16.50 -7.01
C PRO A 64 -13.34 17.73 -7.51
N ARG A 65 -13.41 17.89 -8.84
CA ARG A 65 -14.17 18.93 -9.54
C ARG A 65 -15.60 19.10 -9.01
N ASP A 66 -16.36 18.01 -8.92
CA ASP A 66 -17.77 18.09 -8.50
C ASP A 66 -17.93 18.46 -7.03
N VAL A 67 -16.97 18.05 -6.18
CA VAL A 67 -16.94 18.46 -4.77
C VAL A 67 -16.65 19.96 -4.65
N LEU A 68 -15.79 20.52 -5.50
CA LEU A 68 -15.53 21.95 -5.55
C LEU A 68 -16.79 22.73 -5.98
N CYS A 69 -17.52 22.25 -7.00
CA CYS A 69 -18.79 22.84 -7.40
C CYS A 69 -19.82 22.78 -6.27
N ASP A 70 -19.97 21.63 -5.62
CA ASP A 70 -20.88 21.45 -4.48
C ASP A 70 -20.58 22.41 -3.32
N LEU A 71 -19.29 22.69 -3.05
CA LEU A 71 -18.89 23.69 -2.06
C LEU A 71 -19.31 25.10 -2.50
N THR A 72 -19.07 25.50 -3.75
CA THR A 72 -19.45 26.83 -4.24
C THR A 72 -20.97 27.05 -4.31
N GLU A 73 -21.74 25.99 -4.55
CA GLU A 73 -23.20 26.02 -4.64
C GLU A 73 -23.89 25.85 -3.27
N GLY A 74 -23.14 25.52 -2.21
CA GLY A 74 -23.70 25.20 -0.89
C GLY A 74 -24.49 23.89 -0.84
N ALA A 75 -24.21 22.97 -1.78
CA ALA A 75 -24.92 21.70 -1.96
C ALA A 75 -24.16 20.47 -1.42
N GLY A 76 -22.94 20.67 -0.91
CA GLY A 76 -21.99 19.58 -0.57
C GLY A 76 -22.13 18.90 0.78
N GLY A 77 -23.13 19.27 1.58
CA GLY A 77 -23.35 18.73 2.93
C GLY A 77 -22.24 19.06 3.92
N GLU A 78 -22.27 18.40 5.09
CA GLU A 78 -21.25 18.56 6.12
C GLU A 78 -19.93 17.89 5.68
N ARG A 79 -18.83 18.66 5.69
CA ARG A 79 -17.46 18.16 5.44
C ARG A 79 -16.52 18.67 6.51
N LEU A 80 -16.06 17.77 7.37
CA LEU A 80 -15.21 18.10 8.51
C LEU A 80 -13.93 18.84 8.06
N GLY A 81 -13.70 20.02 8.63
CA GLY A 81 -12.57 20.89 8.28
C GLY A 81 -12.71 21.69 6.97
N LEU A 82 -13.85 21.64 6.27
CA LEU A 82 -14.14 22.46 5.08
C LEU A 82 -15.42 23.28 5.22
N THR A 83 -16.44 22.73 5.89
CA THR A 83 -17.71 23.40 6.17
C THR A 83 -17.91 23.57 7.67
N ASP A 84 -18.82 24.45 8.07
CA ASP A 84 -19.39 24.49 9.42
C ASP A 84 -20.42 23.37 9.65
N ALA A 85 -21.09 23.40 10.81
CA ALA A 85 -22.11 22.42 11.20
C ALA A 85 -23.39 22.48 10.35
N ASP A 86 -23.66 23.62 9.69
CA ASP A 86 -24.80 23.79 8.79
C ASP A 86 -24.45 23.39 7.34
N GLY A 87 -23.26 22.84 7.11
CA GLY A 87 -22.76 22.48 5.78
C GLY A 87 -22.29 23.67 4.95
N ARG A 88 -22.13 24.86 5.54
CA ARG A 88 -21.67 26.05 4.81
C ARG A 88 -20.14 26.08 4.77
N PRO A 89 -19.51 26.23 3.59
CA PRO A 89 -18.06 26.29 3.49
C PRO A 89 -17.46 27.46 4.27
N TYR A 90 -16.31 27.25 4.90
CA TYR A 90 -15.57 28.34 5.54
C TYR A 90 -15.09 29.36 4.49
N ALA A 91 -15.08 30.65 4.83
CA ALA A 91 -14.65 31.70 3.87
C ALA A 91 -13.28 31.46 3.19
N PRO A 92 -12.23 30.94 3.87
CA PRO A 92 -10.97 30.58 3.22
C PRO A 92 -11.11 29.47 2.18
N VAL A 93 -12.08 28.56 2.33
CA VAL A 93 -12.39 27.52 1.34
C VAL A 93 -12.94 28.16 0.07
N LEU A 94 -13.97 29.00 0.17
CA LEU A 94 -14.54 29.68 -1.01
C LEU A 94 -13.50 30.56 -1.72
N THR A 95 -12.63 31.23 -0.96
CA THR A 95 -11.56 32.06 -1.52
C THR A 95 -10.51 31.25 -2.29
N ALA A 96 -10.33 29.98 -1.94
CA ALA A 96 -9.37 29.10 -2.59
C ALA A 96 -9.91 28.43 -3.87
N ILE A 97 -11.22 28.54 -4.15
CA ILE A 97 -11.86 27.97 -5.33
C ILE A 97 -12.03 29.08 -6.38
N PRO A 98 -11.57 28.88 -7.64
CA PRO A 98 -11.76 29.87 -8.70
C PRO A 98 -13.22 29.95 -9.13
N ASP A 99 -13.64 31.15 -9.53
CA ASP A 99 -14.96 31.38 -10.12
C ASP A 99 -15.11 30.67 -11.47
N GLY A 100 -16.34 30.28 -11.81
CA GLY A 100 -16.69 29.72 -13.13
C GLY A 100 -16.35 28.24 -13.34
N LEU A 101 -15.99 27.51 -12.27
CA LEU A 101 -15.84 26.06 -12.34
C LEU A 101 -17.20 25.39 -12.63
N THR A 102 -17.24 24.52 -13.64
CA THR A 102 -18.45 23.76 -14.00
C THR A 102 -18.29 22.29 -13.63
N ARG A 103 -19.42 21.66 -13.29
CA ARG A 103 -19.51 20.23 -13.00
C ARG A 103 -18.98 19.37 -14.14
N THR A 104 -18.53 18.17 -13.79
CA THR A 104 -18.06 17.16 -14.73
C THR A 104 -19.17 16.87 -15.76
N PRO A 105 -18.89 16.97 -17.07
CA PRO A 105 -19.90 16.68 -18.08
C PRO A 105 -20.27 15.20 -18.03
N THR A 106 -21.52 14.88 -18.37
CA THR A 106 -21.91 13.49 -18.57
C THR A 106 -21.35 13.00 -19.90
N SER A 107 -20.46 12.00 -19.85
CA SER A 107 -19.94 11.29 -21.02
C SER A 107 -19.99 9.79 -20.78
N ALA A 108 -20.14 9.03 -21.87
CA ALA A 108 -20.04 7.58 -21.86
C ALA A 108 -19.03 7.16 -22.92
N PRO A 109 -18.09 6.26 -22.59
CA PRO A 109 -17.06 5.86 -23.53
C PRO A 109 -17.68 5.10 -24.71
N VAL A 110 -17.12 5.32 -25.89
CA VAL A 110 -17.50 4.58 -27.11
C VAL A 110 -17.05 3.13 -26.98
N ALA A 111 -17.82 2.18 -27.50
CA ALA A 111 -17.41 0.77 -27.53
C ALA A 111 -16.19 0.57 -28.44
N ALA A 112 -15.18 -0.15 -27.95
CA ALA A 112 -13.97 -0.44 -28.71
C ALA A 112 -14.27 -1.25 -29.99
N SER A 113 -13.49 -1.00 -31.04
CA SER A 113 -13.52 -1.87 -32.22
C SER A 113 -13.00 -3.28 -31.89
N GLN A 114 -13.36 -4.28 -32.71
CA GLN A 114 -12.87 -5.65 -32.51
C GLN A 114 -11.34 -5.73 -32.51
N ASN A 115 -10.68 -4.95 -33.38
CA ASN A 115 -9.22 -4.92 -33.46
C ASN A 115 -8.59 -4.27 -32.22
N ALA A 116 -9.13 -3.15 -31.77
CA ALA A 116 -8.63 -2.48 -30.57
C ALA A 116 -8.86 -3.32 -29.31
N ALA A 117 -9.99 -4.03 -29.22
CA ALA A 117 -10.25 -5.00 -28.16
C ALA A 117 -9.24 -6.16 -28.20
N ALA A 118 -8.97 -6.76 -29.37
CA ALA A 118 -7.96 -7.82 -29.50
C ALA A 118 -6.57 -7.37 -29.03
N HIS A 119 -6.13 -6.18 -29.43
CA HIS A 119 -4.87 -5.62 -28.95
C HIS A 119 -4.87 -5.29 -27.45
N ALA A 120 -6.01 -4.87 -26.88
CA ALA A 120 -6.14 -4.66 -25.44
C ALA A 120 -6.04 -5.98 -24.66
N ALA A 121 -6.62 -7.06 -25.21
CA ALA A 121 -6.51 -8.40 -24.63
C ALA A 121 -5.06 -8.92 -24.65
N GLU A 122 -4.36 -8.74 -25.77
CA GLU A 122 -2.94 -9.09 -25.90
C GLU A 122 -2.05 -8.31 -24.92
N ARG A 123 -2.31 -6.99 -24.75
CA ARG A 123 -1.62 -6.17 -23.75
C ARG A 123 -1.89 -6.66 -22.33
N ALA A 124 -3.13 -6.94 -21.97
CA ALA A 124 -3.49 -7.47 -20.66
C ALA A 124 -2.78 -8.79 -20.36
N PHE A 125 -2.77 -9.70 -21.32
CA PHE A 125 -2.07 -10.98 -21.20
C PHE A 125 -0.57 -10.80 -20.99
N THR A 126 0.08 -10.00 -21.84
CA THR A 126 1.51 -9.72 -21.75
C THR A 126 1.88 -9.02 -20.44
N GLY A 127 1.07 -8.04 -20.02
CA GLY A 127 1.25 -7.31 -18.76
C GLY A 127 1.12 -8.22 -17.53
N MET A 128 0.12 -9.11 -17.50
CA MET A 128 -0.03 -10.10 -16.44
C MET A 128 1.12 -11.11 -16.41
N SER A 129 1.59 -11.58 -17.57
CA SER A 129 2.76 -12.46 -17.66
C SER A 129 4.01 -11.76 -17.12
N ALA A 130 4.28 -10.53 -17.55
CA ALA A 130 5.40 -9.74 -17.06
C ALA A 130 5.31 -9.49 -15.54
N MET A 131 4.11 -9.19 -15.04
CA MET A 131 3.87 -9.01 -13.61
C MET A 131 4.14 -10.29 -12.83
N ALA A 132 3.72 -11.45 -13.34
CA ALA A 132 4.02 -12.73 -12.72
C ALA A 132 5.53 -13.02 -12.64
N GLU A 133 6.30 -12.70 -13.69
CA GLU A 133 7.77 -12.81 -13.66
C GLU A 133 8.39 -11.94 -12.56
N VAL A 134 7.98 -10.67 -12.49
CA VAL A 134 8.49 -9.71 -11.51
C VAL A 134 8.16 -10.15 -10.08
N LEU A 135 6.94 -10.65 -9.84
CA LEU A 135 6.54 -11.18 -8.54
C LEU A 135 7.31 -12.46 -8.16
N LEU A 136 7.50 -13.38 -9.11
CA LEU A 136 8.24 -14.62 -8.86
C LEU A 136 9.72 -14.35 -8.52
N ASP A 137 10.36 -13.40 -9.21
CA ASP A 137 11.72 -12.98 -8.86
C ASP A 137 11.74 -12.18 -7.55
N GLY A 138 10.77 -11.29 -7.35
CA GLY A 138 10.63 -10.46 -6.16
C GLY A 138 10.47 -11.25 -4.86
N MET A 139 9.83 -12.42 -4.91
CA MET A 139 9.74 -13.35 -3.78
C MET A 139 11.11 -13.95 -3.41
N ARG A 140 12.01 -14.14 -4.38
CA ARG A 140 13.37 -14.65 -4.12
C ARG A 140 14.31 -13.52 -3.69
N THR A 141 14.23 -12.39 -4.39
CA THR A 141 15.07 -11.22 -4.20
C THR A 141 14.20 -9.96 -4.11
N PRO A 142 14.00 -9.40 -2.90
CA PRO A 142 13.29 -8.14 -2.73
C PRO A 142 13.80 -7.05 -3.67
N MET A 143 12.89 -6.42 -4.40
CA MET A 143 13.27 -5.50 -5.47
C MET A 143 13.64 -4.13 -4.89
N PRO A 144 14.71 -3.48 -5.37
CA PRO A 144 15.11 -2.17 -4.86
C PRO A 144 14.11 -1.08 -5.27
N ARG A 145 13.78 -0.20 -4.31
CA ARG A 145 12.85 0.93 -4.48
C ARG A 145 13.60 2.27 -4.35
N VAL A 146 13.43 3.16 -5.32
CA VAL A 146 14.05 4.49 -5.35
C VAL A 146 13.01 5.52 -5.74
N GLY A 147 12.66 6.43 -4.83
CA GLY A 147 11.68 7.50 -5.10
C GLY A 147 10.31 6.97 -5.53
N GLY A 148 9.86 5.85 -4.96
CA GLY A 148 8.59 5.20 -5.35
C GLY A 148 8.65 4.42 -6.67
N ARG A 149 9.80 4.35 -7.33
CA ARG A 149 10.00 3.60 -8.57
C ARG A 149 10.90 2.39 -8.35
N LEU A 150 10.95 1.52 -9.35
CA LEU A 150 11.90 0.40 -9.37
C LEU A 150 13.32 0.92 -9.58
N GLY A 151 14.30 0.32 -8.90
CA GLY A 151 15.71 0.70 -9.04
C GLY A 151 16.17 0.67 -10.50
N ALA A 152 17.05 1.60 -10.90
CA ALA A 152 17.44 1.76 -12.31
C ALA A 152 18.10 0.49 -12.92
N ASN A 153 18.89 -0.24 -12.14
CA ASN A 153 19.49 -1.50 -12.59
C ASN A 153 18.43 -2.58 -12.84
N GLU A 154 17.43 -2.62 -11.98
CA GLU A 154 16.34 -3.59 -12.06
C GLU A 154 15.47 -3.33 -13.31
N ARG A 155 15.12 -2.07 -13.58
CA ARG A 155 14.42 -1.71 -14.84
C ARG A 155 15.21 -2.11 -16.08
N ARG A 156 16.51 -1.83 -16.11
CA ARG A 156 17.39 -2.23 -17.22
C ARG A 156 17.44 -3.74 -17.39
N ARG A 157 17.48 -4.50 -16.29
CA ARG A 157 17.46 -5.96 -16.29
C ARG A 157 16.17 -6.48 -16.93
N LEU A 158 15.00 -6.02 -16.46
CA LEU A 158 13.70 -6.43 -17.00
C LEU A 158 13.56 -6.13 -18.50
N THR A 159 14.07 -4.98 -18.96
CA THR A 159 14.09 -4.66 -20.41
C THR A 159 15.06 -5.55 -21.19
N HIS A 160 16.25 -5.82 -20.64
CA HIS A 160 17.24 -6.67 -21.30
C HIS A 160 16.77 -8.13 -21.44
N GLU A 161 16.05 -8.63 -20.43
CA GLU A 161 15.44 -9.97 -20.42
C GLU A 161 14.16 -10.06 -21.27
N GLY A 162 13.67 -8.92 -21.79
CA GLY A 162 12.47 -8.86 -22.61
C GLY A 162 11.17 -9.05 -21.81
N ILE A 163 11.21 -8.89 -20.48
CA ILE A 163 10.02 -8.96 -19.61
C ILE A 163 9.13 -7.73 -19.83
N VAL A 164 9.75 -6.57 -20.04
CA VAL A 164 9.07 -5.30 -20.39
C VAL A 164 9.74 -4.67 -21.61
N ARG A 165 9.01 -3.87 -22.38
CA ARG A 165 9.51 -3.23 -23.60
C ARG A 165 10.47 -2.09 -23.30
N ASP A 166 10.20 -1.33 -22.24
CA ASP A 166 10.97 -0.18 -21.84
C ASP A 166 10.92 0.07 -20.31
N PRO A 167 11.79 0.95 -19.76
CA PRO A 167 11.82 1.24 -18.33
C PRO A 167 10.55 1.89 -17.77
N ASP A 168 9.75 2.58 -18.60
CA ASP A 168 8.53 3.25 -18.15
C ASP A 168 7.40 2.23 -17.98
N GLU A 169 7.30 1.24 -18.87
CA GLU A 169 6.39 0.10 -18.71
C GLU A 169 6.67 -0.68 -17.41
N ALA A 170 7.95 -0.86 -17.05
CA ALA A 170 8.31 -1.48 -15.76
C ALA A 170 7.77 -0.68 -14.56
N ASP A 171 7.80 0.65 -14.62
CA ASP A 171 7.29 1.48 -13.54
C ASP A 171 5.75 1.46 -13.46
N ILE A 172 5.06 1.43 -14.61
CA ILE A 172 3.59 1.29 -14.65
C ILE A 172 3.16 -0.09 -14.13
N LEU A 173 3.90 -1.15 -14.47
CA LEU A 173 3.63 -2.51 -14.00
C LEU A 173 3.80 -2.63 -12.49
N VAL A 174 4.87 -2.06 -11.92
CA VAL A 174 5.08 -2.05 -10.46
C VAL A 174 4.01 -1.23 -9.75
N GLN A 175 3.63 -0.08 -10.31
CA GLN A 175 2.52 0.73 -9.77
C GLN A 175 1.20 -0.05 -9.80
N ALA A 176 0.84 -0.67 -10.92
CA ALA A 176 -0.37 -1.49 -11.02
C ALA A 176 -0.37 -2.66 -10.02
N ALA A 177 0.78 -3.31 -9.82
CA ALA A 177 0.93 -4.36 -8.82
C ALA A 177 0.77 -3.85 -7.38
N GLU A 178 1.32 -2.67 -7.06
CA GLU A 178 1.14 -2.04 -5.74
C GLU A 178 -0.33 -1.65 -5.52
N THR A 179 -0.94 -1.00 -6.52
CA THR A 179 -2.34 -0.58 -6.50
C THR A 179 -3.29 -1.77 -6.32
N ALA A 180 -3.00 -2.92 -6.96
CA ALA A 180 -3.76 -4.15 -6.78
C ALA A 180 -3.40 -4.95 -5.51
N GLY A 181 -2.51 -4.42 -4.65
CA GLY A 181 -2.11 -5.03 -3.39
C GLY A 181 -1.22 -6.26 -3.52
N LEU A 182 -0.62 -6.50 -4.69
CA LEU A 182 0.27 -7.65 -4.97
C LEU A 182 1.69 -7.43 -4.47
N ILE A 183 2.11 -6.18 -4.35
CA ILE A 183 3.36 -5.77 -3.72
C ILE A 183 3.13 -4.64 -2.72
N ARG A 184 4.10 -4.44 -1.82
CA ARG A 184 4.08 -3.39 -0.80
C ARG A 184 5.45 -2.74 -0.67
N ALA A 185 5.47 -1.43 -0.47
CA ALA A 185 6.68 -0.70 -0.14
C ALA A 185 7.11 -1.01 1.29
N ASP A 186 8.39 -1.34 1.47
CA ASP A 186 9.07 -1.47 2.75
C ASP A 186 10.40 -0.70 2.67
N ASP A 187 10.41 0.54 3.17
CA ASP A 187 11.50 1.51 3.06
C ASP A 187 12.10 1.61 1.63
N ARG A 188 13.22 0.90 1.42
CA ARG A 188 14.05 0.89 0.22
C ARG A 188 13.78 -0.31 -0.69
N ARG A 189 12.74 -1.08 -0.41
CA ARG A 189 12.41 -2.30 -1.14
C ARG A 189 10.92 -2.40 -1.47
N TRP A 190 10.64 -3.15 -2.51
CA TRP A 190 9.33 -3.71 -2.78
C TRP A 190 9.33 -5.17 -2.31
N LEU A 191 8.31 -5.53 -1.54
CA LEU A 191 8.07 -6.89 -1.08
C LEU A 191 6.78 -7.40 -1.70
N VAL A 192 6.78 -8.64 -2.17
CA VAL A 192 5.58 -9.31 -2.66
C VAL A 192 4.66 -9.60 -1.48
N THR A 193 3.37 -9.32 -1.57
CA THR A 193 2.42 -9.62 -0.48
C THR A 193 2.01 -11.09 -0.49
N PRO A 194 1.39 -11.62 0.58
CA PRO A 194 0.77 -12.94 0.54
C PRO A 194 -0.22 -13.10 -0.63
N ALA A 195 -1.05 -12.08 -0.87
CA ALA A 195 -1.96 -12.03 -2.02
C ALA A 195 -1.20 -12.07 -3.36
N GLY A 196 -0.07 -11.36 -3.48
CA GLY A 196 0.81 -11.43 -4.65
C GLY A 196 1.36 -12.84 -4.88
N ALA A 197 1.80 -13.52 -3.83
CA ALA A 197 2.31 -14.89 -3.91
C ALA A 197 1.21 -15.88 -4.37
N GLU A 198 0.00 -15.76 -3.85
CA GLU A 198 -1.16 -16.56 -4.29
C GLU A 198 -1.56 -16.25 -5.73
N TRP A 199 -1.58 -14.97 -6.11
CA TRP A 199 -1.89 -14.50 -7.46
C TRP A 199 -0.96 -15.12 -8.52
N THR A 200 0.33 -15.32 -8.21
CA THR A 200 1.25 -16.00 -9.14
C THR A 200 0.88 -17.46 -9.41
N ARG A 201 0.05 -18.10 -8.59
CA ARG A 201 -0.43 -19.47 -8.84
C ARG A 201 -1.85 -19.52 -9.35
N ALA A 202 -2.58 -18.41 -9.31
CA ALA A 202 -3.96 -18.35 -9.76
C ALA A 202 -4.07 -18.52 -11.30
N ALA A 203 -5.18 -19.09 -11.75
CA ALA A 203 -5.51 -19.17 -13.18
C ALA A 203 -5.69 -17.77 -13.80
N THR A 204 -5.47 -17.66 -15.11
CA THR A 204 -5.55 -16.37 -15.82
C THR A 204 -6.82 -15.54 -15.58
N PRO A 205 -8.04 -16.13 -15.55
CA PRO A 205 -9.26 -15.38 -15.23
C PRO A 205 -9.19 -14.66 -13.88
N HIS A 206 -8.81 -15.39 -12.83
CA HIS A 206 -8.70 -14.85 -11.47
C HIS A 206 -7.59 -13.82 -11.35
N ARG A 207 -6.47 -14.02 -12.06
CA ARG A 207 -5.39 -13.03 -12.10
C ARG A 207 -5.88 -11.69 -12.66
N TRP A 208 -6.60 -11.74 -13.76
CA TRP A 208 -7.16 -10.55 -14.39
C TRP A 208 -8.22 -9.89 -13.52
N GLU A 209 -9.16 -10.68 -12.97
CA GLU A 209 -10.20 -10.18 -12.06
C GLU A 209 -9.60 -9.46 -10.86
N HIS A 210 -8.60 -10.07 -10.19
CA HIS A 210 -7.91 -9.45 -9.05
C HIS A 210 -7.27 -8.11 -9.45
N LEU A 211 -6.53 -8.08 -10.55
CA LEU A 211 -5.88 -6.86 -11.03
C LEU A 211 -6.91 -5.76 -11.35
N ALA A 212 -7.95 -6.11 -12.11
CA ALA A 212 -8.98 -5.17 -12.53
C ALA A 212 -9.81 -4.62 -11.36
N LEU A 213 -10.16 -5.48 -10.40
CA LEU A 213 -10.87 -5.08 -9.18
C LEU A 213 -9.99 -4.21 -8.28
N GLY A 214 -8.72 -4.57 -8.08
CA GLY A 214 -7.77 -3.78 -7.29
C GLY A 214 -7.58 -2.37 -7.86
N LEU A 215 -7.46 -2.25 -9.20
CA LEU A 215 -7.41 -0.95 -9.86
C LEU A 215 -8.71 -0.16 -9.65
N ARG A 216 -9.88 -0.78 -9.82
CA ARG A 216 -11.20 -0.14 -9.61
C ARG A 216 -11.39 0.34 -8.17
N GLU A 217 -10.96 -0.45 -7.19
CA GLU A 217 -11.11 -0.12 -5.78
C GLU A 217 -10.20 1.04 -5.38
N ALA A 218 -9.02 1.13 -5.97
CA ALA A 218 -8.03 2.14 -5.64
C ALA A 218 -8.15 3.47 -6.41
N ILE A 219 -9.07 3.58 -7.38
CA ILE A 219 -9.21 4.83 -8.15
C ILE A 219 -9.52 6.04 -7.25
N PRO A 220 -8.98 7.23 -7.57
CA PRO A 220 -9.31 8.46 -6.85
C PRO A 220 -10.78 8.85 -7.00
N ASP A 221 -11.34 9.47 -5.96
CA ASP A 221 -12.76 9.83 -5.92
C ASP A 221 -13.21 10.71 -7.10
N GLY A 222 -12.35 11.56 -7.63
CA GLY A 222 -12.70 12.45 -8.74
C GLY A 222 -12.89 11.76 -10.08
N ILE A 223 -12.48 10.49 -10.21
CA ILE A 223 -12.77 9.67 -11.39
C ILE A 223 -13.88 8.64 -11.13
N ARG A 224 -14.50 8.65 -9.94
CA ARG A 224 -15.69 7.86 -9.62
C ARG A 224 -16.96 8.56 -10.14
N PRO A 225 -18.02 7.81 -10.48
CA PRO A 225 -19.29 8.41 -10.84
C PRO A 225 -19.95 9.08 -9.63
N VAL A 226 -20.63 10.21 -9.87
CA VAL A 226 -21.35 11.00 -8.85
C VAL A 226 -22.42 10.19 -8.12
N SER A 227 -22.92 9.11 -8.73
CA SER A 227 -23.90 8.19 -8.10
C SER A 227 -23.35 7.41 -6.90
N GLY A 228 -22.04 7.45 -6.64
CA GLY A 228 -21.40 6.66 -5.59
C GLY A 228 -21.24 5.19 -5.94
N ALA A 229 -21.45 4.81 -7.21
CA ALA A 229 -21.18 3.46 -7.68
C ALA A 229 -19.67 3.17 -7.66
N SER A 230 -19.30 1.90 -7.49
CA SER A 230 -17.90 1.45 -7.36
C SER A 230 -17.07 1.55 -8.66
N GLY A 231 -17.66 1.95 -9.78
CA GLY A 231 -17.00 2.06 -11.08
C GLY A 231 -16.33 3.42 -11.34
N TRP A 232 -16.16 3.79 -12.61
CA TRP A 232 -15.48 5.03 -13.03
C TRP A 232 -16.23 5.80 -14.12
N VAL A 233 -15.97 7.09 -14.22
CA VAL A 233 -16.45 7.95 -15.33
C VAL A 233 -15.62 7.74 -16.58
N ASP A 234 -16.09 8.26 -17.71
CA ASP A 234 -15.38 8.21 -19.00
C ASP A 234 -13.89 8.62 -18.84
N PRO A 235 -12.93 7.76 -19.24
CA PRO A 235 -11.50 8.06 -19.18
C PRO A 235 -11.09 9.40 -19.81
N GLU A 236 -11.81 9.89 -20.82
CA GLU A 236 -11.55 11.21 -21.43
C GLU A 236 -11.66 12.37 -20.44
N LEU A 237 -12.45 12.21 -19.37
CA LEU A 237 -12.67 13.23 -18.35
C LEU A 237 -11.64 13.20 -17.22
N TRP A 238 -10.83 12.13 -17.14
CA TRP A 238 -9.90 11.94 -16.03
C TRP A 238 -8.89 13.08 -15.87
N PRO A 239 -8.27 13.66 -16.92
CA PRO A 239 -7.31 14.75 -16.76
C PRO A 239 -7.89 16.00 -16.09
N GLU A 240 -9.21 16.14 -16.08
CA GLU A 240 -9.94 17.30 -15.58
C GLU A 240 -10.61 17.07 -14.21
N ALA A 241 -10.45 15.88 -13.64
CA ALA A 241 -11.10 15.47 -12.39
C ALA A 241 -10.64 16.28 -11.16
N TYR A 242 -9.40 16.78 -11.14
CA TYR A 242 -8.85 17.61 -10.06
C TYR A 242 -8.27 18.91 -10.63
N PRO A 243 -9.13 19.90 -10.94
CA PRO A 243 -8.75 21.09 -11.71
C PRO A 243 -7.74 22.01 -10.99
N LEU A 244 -7.61 21.87 -9.66
CA LEU A 244 -6.72 22.69 -8.84
C LEU A 244 -5.39 22.01 -8.49
N ALA A 245 -5.24 20.73 -8.83
CA ALA A 245 -4.01 19.96 -8.60
C ALA A 245 -3.11 20.03 -9.84
N ALA A 246 -2.07 20.86 -9.80
CA ALA A 246 -1.21 21.12 -10.97
C ALA A 246 -0.54 19.86 -11.56
N GLY A 247 -0.23 18.85 -10.74
CA GLY A 247 0.37 17.58 -11.18
C GLY A 247 -0.64 16.46 -11.46
N TRP A 248 -1.94 16.78 -11.47
CA TRP A 248 -2.99 15.80 -11.70
C TRP A 248 -3.03 15.26 -13.13
N PRO A 249 -2.83 16.04 -14.21
CA PRO A 249 -2.83 15.48 -15.56
C PRO A 249 -1.84 14.33 -15.73
N GLU A 250 -0.65 14.42 -15.14
CA GLU A 250 0.33 13.33 -15.15
C GLU A 250 -0.10 12.13 -14.29
N GLU A 251 -0.84 12.35 -13.20
CA GLU A 251 -1.43 11.29 -12.37
C GLU A 251 -2.58 10.58 -13.11
N ALA A 252 -3.47 11.33 -13.75
CA ALA A 252 -4.55 10.78 -14.57
C ALA A 252 -4.01 9.94 -15.74
N ASP A 253 -2.92 10.37 -16.36
CA ASP A 253 -2.23 9.60 -17.40
C ASP A 253 -1.58 8.32 -16.84
N ARG A 254 -1.01 8.34 -15.62
CA ARG A 254 -0.55 7.12 -14.94
C ARG A 254 -1.69 6.14 -14.72
N TRP A 255 -2.84 6.60 -14.21
CA TRP A 255 -4.05 5.77 -14.07
C TRP A 255 -4.52 5.19 -15.39
N ARG A 256 -4.57 6.01 -16.45
CA ARG A 256 -4.92 5.55 -17.80
C ARG A 256 -4.00 4.44 -18.27
N ARG A 257 -2.68 4.61 -18.12
CA ARG A 257 -1.68 3.60 -18.49
C ARG A 257 -1.81 2.30 -17.69
N MET A 258 -2.14 2.36 -16.41
CA MET A 258 -2.43 1.15 -15.62
C MET A 258 -3.69 0.42 -16.12
N PHE A 259 -4.73 1.17 -16.48
CA PHE A 259 -5.97 0.60 -17.05
C PHE A 259 -5.74 0.03 -18.45
N GLU A 260 -4.92 0.67 -19.28
CA GLU A 260 -4.50 0.15 -20.59
C GLU A 260 -3.67 -1.12 -20.44
N LEU A 261 -2.78 -1.20 -19.44
CA LEU A 261 -2.00 -2.39 -19.09
C LEU A 261 -2.92 -3.54 -18.68
N ALA A 262 -3.99 -3.27 -17.91
CA ALA A 262 -4.99 -4.28 -17.53
C ALA A 262 -6.01 -4.60 -18.65
N GLY A 263 -5.90 -3.94 -19.82
CA GLY A 263 -6.84 -4.08 -20.94
C GLY A 263 -8.24 -3.54 -20.67
N LEU A 264 -8.40 -2.64 -19.69
CA LEU A 264 -9.68 -1.98 -19.38
C LEU A 264 -9.97 -0.79 -20.30
N ILE A 265 -8.93 -0.26 -20.97
CA ILE A 265 -9.02 0.80 -21.98
C ILE A 265 -8.32 0.30 -23.25
N ALA A 266 -9.01 0.40 -24.39
CA ALA A 266 -8.43 0.17 -25.71
C ALA A 266 -8.15 1.50 -26.42
N ALA A 267 -7.41 1.43 -27.53
CA ALA A 267 -6.94 2.62 -28.24
C ALA A 267 -8.08 3.51 -28.78
N ASP A 268 -9.25 2.94 -29.07
CA ASP A 268 -10.39 3.65 -29.67
C ASP A 268 -11.70 3.54 -28.85
N GLY A 269 -11.65 2.96 -27.64
CA GLY A 269 -12.86 2.81 -26.83
C GLY A 269 -12.75 1.81 -25.67
N GLU A 270 -13.92 1.53 -25.09
CA GLU A 270 -14.14 0.60 -23.99
C GLU A 270 -14.35 -0.84 -24.51
N PRO A 271 -13.48 -1.80 -24.13
CA PRO A 271 -13.72 -3.23 -24.40
C PRO A 271 -14.94 -3.76 -23.65
N ALA A 272 -15.59 -4.79 -24.22
CA ALA A 272 -16.84 -5.32 -23.68
C ALA A 272 -16.73 -5.85 -22.23
N TRP A 273 -15.58 -6.41 -21.85
CA TRP A 273 -15.30 -6.91 -20.49
C TRP A 273 -15.02 -5.82 -19.46
N ALA A 274 -14.70 -4.59 -19.88
CA ALA A 274 -14.43 -3.47 -18.98
C ALA A 274 -15.73 -2.80 -18.50
N ARG A 275 -16.79 -2.85 -19.33
CA ARG A 275 -18.08 -2.19 -19.06
C ARG A 275 -18.75 -2.59 -17.74
N PRO A 276 -18.85 -3.90 -17.38
CA PRO A 276 -19.46 -4.28 -16.10
C PRO A 276 -18.75 -3.62 -14.91
N LEU A 277 -17.42 -3.62 -14.92
CA LEU A 277 -16.60 -2.99 -13.88
C LEU A 277 -16.81 -1.47 -13.82
N ARG A 278 -16.84 -0.78 -14.98
CA ARG A 278 -17.12 0.66 -15.06
C ARG A 278 -18.49 1.02 -14.51
N GLU A 279 -19.48 0.16 -14.70
CA GLU A 279 -20.84 0.33 -14.18
C GLU A 279 -20.97 -0.08 -12.70
N GLY A 280 -19.89 -0.53 -12.06
CA GLY A 280 -19.88 -0.99 -10.68
C GLY A 280 -20.45 -2.40 -10.47
N ARG A 281 -20.65 -3.16 -11.54
CA ARG A 281 -21.05 -4.58 -11.50
C ARG A 281 -19.83 -5.49 -11.28
N ASP A 282 -20.09 -6.78 -11.11
CA ASP A 282 -19.05 -7.79 -10.99
C ASP A 282 -18.24 -7.93 -12.29
N ALA A 283 -16.99 -8.36 -12.15
CA ALA A 283 -16.11 -8.64 -13.28
C ALA A 283 -16.67 -9.81 -14.12
N ASP A 284 -16.59 -9.69 -15.44
CA ASP A 284 -16.89 -10.78 -16.38
C ASP A 284 -15.74 -10.89 -17.40
N PRO A 285 -14.76 -11.79 -17.17
CA PRO A 285 -13.63 -11.95 -18.06
C PRO A 285 -13.96 -12.71 -19.35
N SER A 286 -15.18 -13.22 -19.54
CA SER A 286 -15.49 -14.18 -20.62
C SER A 286 -15.13 -13.65 -22.01
N ALA A 287 -15.44 -12.39 -22.29
CA ALA A 287 -15.13 -11.76 -23.58
C ALA A 287 -13.61 -11.49 -23.77
N LEU A 288 -12.88 -11.26 -22.68
CA LEU A 288 -11.42 -11.15 -22.70
C LEU A 288 -10.79 -12.51 -23.01
N LEU A 289 -11.18 -13.54 -22.24
CA LEU A 289 -10.63 -14.89 -22.33
C LEU A 289 -10.83 -15.51 -23.72
N ALA A 290 -11.92 -15.19 -24.40
CA ALA A 290 -12.18 -15.63 -25.77
C ALA A 290 -11.13 -15.12 -26.80
N LEU A 291 -10.38 -14.07 -26.45
CA LEU A 291 -9.33 -13.48 -27.28
C LEU A 291 -7.91 -13.89 -26.84
N LEU A 292 -7.78 -14.57 -25.70
CA LEU A 292 -6.47 -14.98 -25.20
C LEU A 292 -6.01 -16.30 -25.82
N PRO A 293 -4.69 -16.51 -25.97
CA PRO A 293 -4.16 -17.82 -26.31
C PRO A 293 -4.59 -18.87 -25.27
N ALA A 294 -4.91 -20.08 -25.73
CA ALA A 294 -5.23 -21.19 -24.84
C ALA A 294 -4.00 -21.55 -23.99
N GLU A 295 -4.21 -21.69 -22.68
CA GLU A 295 -3.19 -22.27 -21.79
C GLU A 295 -2.97 -23.74 -22.15
N VAL A 296 -1.72 -24.18 -22.10
CA VAL A 296 -1.37 -25.60 -22.22
C VAL A 296 -1.13 -26.17 -20.83
N ASP A 297 -1.41 -27.46 -20.69
CA ASP A 297 -1.23 -28.25 -19.47
C ASP A 297 -0.19 -29.36 -19.65
N ARG A 298 0.53 -29.35 -20.78
CA ARG A 298 1.47 -30.41 -21.16
C ARG A 298 2.74 -29.83 -21.77
N VAL A 299 3.87 -30.49 -21.51
CA VAL A 299 5.21 -30.12 -22.01
C VAL A 299 5.91 -31.32 -22.67
N PHE A 300 6.92 -31.03 -23.49
CA PHE A 300 7.83 -32.04 -24.01
C PHE A 300 9.07 -32.14 -23.11
N LEU A 301 9.29 -33.31 -22.51
CA LEU A 301 10.52 -33.58 -21.75
C LEU A 301 11.55 -34.25 -22.66
N GLN A 302 12.74 -33.68 -22.73
CA GLN A 302 13.81 -34.11 -23.63
C GLN A 302 14.95 -34.80 -22.89
N ASN A 303 15.75 -35.59 -23.63
CA ASN A 303 16.88 -36.35 -23.06
C ASN A 303 18.07 -35.48 -22.62
N ASP A 304 18.10 -34.20 -23.00
CA ASP A 304 19.12 -33.22 -22.64
C ASP A 304 18.77 -32.43 -21.36
N LEU A 305 17.85 -32.97 -20.55
CA LEU A 305 17.37 -32.39 -19.30
C LEU A 305 16.63 -31.06 -19.49
N THR A 306 15.93 -30.91 -20.62
CA THR A 306 15.06 -29.76 -20.87
C THR A 306 13.58 -30.14 -20.93
N ALA A 307 12.72 -29.20 -20.53
CA ALA A 307 11.30 -29.19 -20.81
C ALA A 307 10.98 -28.06 -21.79
N ILE A 308 10.22 -28.34 -22.84
CA ILE A 308 9.72 -27.34 -23.78
C ILE A 308 8.20 -27.26 -23.66
N SER A 309 7.71 -26.07 -23.31
CA SER A 309 6.27 -25.77 -23.38
C SER A 309 5.92 -25.28 -24.78
N PRO A 310 4.96 -25.91 -25.49
CA PRO A 310 4.56 -25.48 -26.83
C PRO A 310 3.73 -24.19 -26.86
N GLY A 311 3.27 -23.72 -25.71
CA GLY A 311 2.56 -22.45 -25.53
C GLY A 311 2.68 -21.97 -24.08
N THR A 312 1.83 -21.03 -23.68
CA THR A 312 1.81 -20.53 -22.30
C THR A 312 1.29 -21.62 -21.37
N LEU A 313 2.17 -22.12 -20.52
CA LEU A 313 1.83 -23.14 -19.54
C LEU A 313 0.88 -22.56 -18.48
N SER A 314 -0.08 -23.36 -18.03
CA SER A 314 -1.01 -22.92 -16.98
C SER A 314 -0.24 -22.44 -15.72
N PRO A 315 -0.61 -21.30 -15.12
CA PRO A 315 0.14 -20.70 -14.01
C PRO A 315 0.55 -21.62 -12.85
N PRO A 316 -0.33 -22.48 -12.30
CA PRO A 316 0.06 -23.38 -11.21
C PRO A 316 1.17 -24.35 -11.63
N LEU A 317 1.12 -24.84 -12.87
CA LEU A 317 2.09 -25.77 -13.44
C LEU A 317 3.43 -25.08 -13.70
N ASP A 318 3.41 -23.84 -14.22
CA ASP A 318 4.62 -23.04 -14.45
C ASP A 318 5.35 -22.74 -13.13
N VAL A 319 4.63 -22.28 -12.10
CA VAL A 319 5.24 -21.99 -10.79
C VAL A 319 5.89 -23.25 -10.20
N ARG A 320 5.20 -24.39 -10.26
CA ARG A 320 5.75 -25.65 -9.74
C ARG A 320 6.95 -26.14 -10.56
N LEU A 321 6.90 -26.02 -11.89
CA LEU A 321 8.03 -26.39 -12.75
C LEU A 321 9.27 -25.52 -12.45
N ARG A 322 9.10 -24.22 -12.21
CA ARG A 322 10.19 -23.28 -11.83
C ARG A 322 10.77 -23.50 -10.43
N ALA A 323 10.08 -24.26 -9.59
CA ALA A 323 10.64 -24.69 -8.31
C ALA A 323 11.72 -25.77 -8.49
N MET A 324 11.66 -26.53 -9.59
CA MET A 324 12.55 -27.68 -9.86
C MET A 324 13.41 -27.55 -11.13
N ALA A 325 13.18 -26.53 -11.95
CA ALA A 325 13.93 -26.23 -13.16
C ALA A 325 14.22 -24.73 -13.30
N VAL A 326 15.29 -24.41 -14.02
CA VAL A 326 15.66 -23.01 -14.35
C VAL A 326 15.06 -22.68 -15.71
N ARG A 327 14.34 -21.56 -15.81
CA ARG A 327 13.83 -21.09 -17.10
C ARG A 327 14.95 -20.40 -17.89
N GLU A 328 15.16 -20.83 -19.13
CA GLU A 328 16.24 -20.30 -19.99
C GLU A 328 15.75 -19.24 -20.98
N SER A 329 14.46 -19.23 -21.32
CA SER A 329 13.89 -18.32 -22.33
C SER A 329 12.51 -17.82 -21.94
N HIS A 330 12.28 -16.53 -22.18
CA HIS A 330 11.00 -15.84 -22.00
C HIS A 330 10.11 -15.83 -23.27
N ALA A 331 10.53 -16.51 -24.34
CA ALA A 331 9.82 -16.53 -25.63
C ALA A 331 8.50 -17.34 -25.60
N GLN A 332 7.73 -17.26 -26.70
CA GLN A 332 6.44 -17.97 -26.88
C GLN A 332 6.54 -19.49 -26.60
N ALA A 333 7.68 -20.12 -26.92
CA ALA A 333 8.02 -21.45 -26.42
C ALA A 333 9.00 -21.31 -25.25
N SER A 334 8.51 -21.56 -24.04
CA SER A 334 9.33 -21.50 -22.83
C SER A 334 10.12 -22.78 -22.65
N THR A 335 11.43 -22.64 -22.44
CA THR A 335 12.35 -23.75 -22.18
C THR A 335 12.81 -23.71 -20.73
N TYR A 336 12.75 -24.87 -20.07
CA TYR A 336 13.19 -25.05 -18.69
C TYR A 336 14.28 -26.11 -18.65
N ARG A 337 15.38 -25.85 -17.95
CA ARG A 337 16.49 -26.80 -17.77
C ARG A 337 16.48 -27.35 -16.35
N PHE A 338 16.50 -28.67 -16.25
CA PHE A 338 16.75 -29.35 -14.99
C PHE A 338 18.25 -29.45 -14.74
N THR A 339 18.65 -29.12 -13.52
CA THR A 339 20.04 -29.22 -13.05
C THR A 339 20.05 -29.91 -11.69
N GLU A 340 21.20 -30.43 -11.27
CA GLU A 340 21.34 -30.97 -9.90
C GLU A 340 20.99 -29.89 -8.85
N GLY A 341 21.37 -28.63 -9.09
CA GLY A 341 21.07 -27.52 -8.20
C GLY A 341 19.57 -27.20 -8.10
N SER A 342 18.84 -27.19 -9.24
CA SER A 342 17.41 -26.91 -9.24
C SER A 342 16.60 -28.03 -8.58
N VAL A 343 16.96 -29.29 -8.84
CA VAL A 343 16.33 -30.44 -8.18
C VAL A 343 16.65 -30.47 -6.69
N SER A 344 17.91 -30.22 -6.30
CA SER A 344 18.31 -30.13 -4.88
C SER A 344 17.56 -29.01 -4.16
N SER A 345 17.32 -27.87 -4.83
CA SER A 345 16.55 -26.76 -4.26
C SER A 345 15.08 -27.13 -4.05
N ALA A 346 14.47 -27.85 -5.00
CA ALA A 346 13.10 -28.34 -4.85
C ALA A 346 12.96 -29.32 -3.68
N LEU A 347 13.89 -30.26 -3.54
CA LEU A 347 13.93 -31.22 -2.43
C LEU A 347 14.10 -30.51 -1.09
N ALA A 348 14.98 -29.50 -1.03
CA ALA A 348 15.20 -28.68 0.16
C ALA A 348 13.95 -27.86 0.55
N ALA A 349 13.13 -27.51 -0.45
CA ALA A 349 11.83 -26.86 -0.28
C ALA A 349 10.66 -27.86 -0.02
N GLY A 350 10.96 -29.14 0.24
CA GLY A 350 9.98 -30.14 0.67
C GLY A 350 9.41 -31.05 -0.41
N GLU A 351 9.82 -30.93 -1.68
CA GLU A 351 9.46 -31.91 -2.71
C GLU A 351 10.15 -33.26 -2.46
N THR A 352 9.58 -34.34 -2.98
CA THR A 352 10.15 -35.69 -2.92
C THR A 352 10.46 -36.20 -4.32
N ALA A 353 11.36 -37.19 -4.45
CA ALA A 353 11.61 -37.82 -5.75
C ALA A 353 10.33 -38.37 -6.39
N GLU A 354 9.46 -38.96 -5.55
CA GLU A 354 8.14 -39.48 -5.96
C GLU A 354 7.25 -38.35 -6.50
N SER A 355 7.07 -37.27 -5.73
CA SER A 355 6.20 -36.15 -6.11
C SER A 355 6.70 -35.41 -7.35
N ILE A 356 8.02 -35.27 -7.51
CA ILE A 356 8.63 -34.69 -8.72
C ILE A 356 8.34 -35.59 -9.93
N ARG A 357 8.55 -36.91 -9.82
CA ARG A 357 8.27 -37.84 -10.92
C ARG A 357 6.80 -37.88 -11.29
N GLU A 358 5.91 -37.92 -10.31
CA GLU A 358 4.46 -37.92 -10.51
C GLU A 358 4.03 -36.64 -11.25
N PHE A 359 4.49 -35.49 -10.77
CA PHE A 359 4.23 -34.20 -11.42
C PHE A 359 4.74 -34.17 -12.87
N LEU A 360 6.00 -34.52 -13.09
CA LEU A 360 6.58 -34.53 -14.44
C LEU A 360 5.94 -35.58 -15.36
N GLY A 361 5.53 -36.72 -14.82
CA GLY A 361 4.79 -37.75 -15.54
C GLY A 361 3.41 -37.28 -15.96
N GLY A 362 2.70 -36.55 -15.10
CA GLY A 362 1.43 -35.89 -15.42
C GLY A 362 1.58 -34.72 -16.39
N LEU A 363 2.70 -34.01 -16.35
CA LEU A 363 2.97 -32.86 -17.22
C LEU A 363 3.48 -33.26 -18.61
N SER A 364 4.17 -34.40 -18.73
CA SER A 364 4.85 -34.78 -19.96
C SER A 364 3.92 -35.42 -20.99
N ILE A 365 4.06 -35.00 -22.26
CA ILE A 365 3.43 -35.66 -23.41
C ILE A 365 4.11 -36.99 -23.71
N THR A 366 5.43 -37.05 -23.52
CA THR A 366 6.29 -38.18 -23.95
C THR A 366 6.72 -39.10 -22.81
N GLY A 367 6.25 -38.85 -21.59
CA GLY A 367 6.75 -39.48 -20.37
C GLY A 367 8.05 -38.85 -19.86
N VAL A 368 8.55 -39.32 -18.71
CA VAL A 368 9.78 -38.81 -18.10
C VAL A 368 11.00 -39.54 -18.70
N PRO A 369 11.95 -38.83 -19.33
CA PRO A 369 13.15 -39.45 -19.90
C PRO A 369 14.04 -40.09 -18.83
N GLN A 370 14.68 -41.21 -19.16
CA GLN A 370 15.57 -41.93 -18.24
C GLN A 370 16.68 -41.05 -17.65
N PRO A 371 17.36 -40.16 -18.40
CA PRO A 371 18.38 -39.27 -17.83
C PRO A 371 17.82 -38.36 -16.73
N LEU A 372 16.60 -37.87 -16.89
CA LEU A 372 15.94 -37.00 -15.91
C LEU A 372 15.50 -37.78 -14.67
N ALA A 373 14.94 -38.98 -14.85
CA ALA A 373 14.61 -39.87 -13.74
C ALA A 373 15.86 -40.19 -12.89
N TYR A 374 16.97 -40.54 -13.56
CA TYR A 374 18.24 -40.80 -12.89
C TYR A 374 18.79 -39.57 -12.14
N LEU A 375 18.70 -38.38 -12.72
CA LEU A 375 19.10 -37.14 -12.05
C LEU A 375 18.30 -36.93 -10.75
N ILE A 376 16.99 -37.13 -10.81
CA ILE A 376 16.09 -36.98 -9.65
C ILE A 376 16.47 -37.99 -8.56
N ASP A 377 16.58 -39.27 -8.89
CA ASP A 377 16.90 -40.33 -7.94
C ASP A 377 18.28 -40.14 -7.29
N ARG A 378 19.29 -39.80 -8.11
CA ARG A 378 20.64 -39.55 -7.62
C ARG A 378 20.69 -38.36 -6.68
N THR A 379 19.98 -37.28 -7.01
CA THR A 379 19.95 -36.05 -6.19
C THR A 379 19.19 -36.30 -4.89
N ALA A 380 18.04 -36.96 -4.96
CA ALA A 380 17.24 -37.33 -3.79
C ALA A 380 17.97 -38.30 -2.85
N GLY A 381 18.70 -39.29 -3.38
CA GLY A 381 19.50 -40.21 -2.57
C GLY A 381 20.65 -39.54 -1.81
N ARG A 382 21.09 -38.35 -2.26
CA ARG A 382 22.09 -37.51 -1.57
C ARG A 382 21.44 -36.48 -0.65
N HIS A 383 20.15 -36.22 -0.80
CA HIS A 383 19.41 -35.25 0.00
C HIS A 383 19.36 -35.67 1.47
N GLY A 384 19.62 -34.73 2.38
CA GLY A 384 19.68 -35.01 3.82
C GLY A 384 21.01 -35.56 4.33
N LEU A 385 22.03 -35.66 3.45
CA LEU A 385 23.41 -35.92 3.87
C LEU A 385 23.98 -34.75 4.67
N VAL A 386 23.53 -33.52 4.45
CA VAL A 386 23.89 -32.37 5.29
C VAL A 386 22.66 -31.97 6.08
N ARG A 387 22.81 -31.79 7.39
CA ARG A 387 21.71 -31.43 8.30
C ARG A 387 22.07 -30.16 9.03
N VAL A 388 21.14 -29.21 9.04
CA VAL A 388 21.22 -27.97 9.81
C VAL A 388 20.22 -28.03 10.96
N SER A 389 20.69 -27.77 12.16
CA SER A 389 19.84 -27.72 13.37
C SER A 389 20.24 -26.56 14.26
N LEU A 390 19.33 -26.16 15.15
CA LEU A 390 19.63 -25.22 16.23
C LEU A 390 19.95 -26.02 17.50
N GLU A 391 21.02 -25.67 18.20
CA GLU A 391 21.31 -26.21 19.53
C GLU A 391 20.60 -25.36 20.60
N PRO A 392 19.62 -25.91 21.34
CA PRO A 392 18.80 -25.11 22.25
C PRO A 392 19.60 -24.48 23.39
N GLU A 393 20.57 -25.21 23.94
CA GLU A 393 21.34 -24.76 25.11
C GLU A 393 22.23 -23.54 24.82
N THR A 394 22.79 -23.46 23.61
CA THR A 394 23.73 -22.39 23.25
C THR A 394 23.17 -21.41 22.22
N GLY A 395 22.02 -21.71 21.62
CA GLY A 395 21.42 -20.98 20.51
C GLY A 395 22.28 -21.00 19.24
N ARG A 396 23.24 -21.93 19.13
CA ARG A 396 24.14 -22.02 17.97
C ARG A 396 23.55 -22.89 16.87
N THR A 397 23.82 -22.53 15.64
CA THR A 397 23.51 -23.38 14.48
C THR A 397 24.58 -24.46 14.35
N ILE A 398 24.14 -25.71 14.20
CA ILE A 398 24.98 -26.88 13.96
C ILE A 398 24.77 -27.35 12.52
N VAL A 399 25.87 -27.68 11.84
CA VAL A 399 25.87 -28.41 10.56
C VAL A 399 26.49 -29.78 10.80
N SER A 400 25.75 -30.84 10.50
CA SER A 400 26.19 -32.22 10.68
C SER A 400 26.00 -33.04 9.41
N SER A 401 26.79 -34.11 9.27
CA SER A 401 26.66 -35.08 8.18
C SER A 401 27.17 -36.44 8.66
N PRO A 402 26.55 -37.56 8.22
CA PRO A 402 27.16 -38.87 8.40
C PRO A 402 28.44 -39.04 7.57
N ASP A 403 28.68 -38.19 6.57
CA ASP A 403 29.91 -38.17 5.77
C ASP A 403 30.89 -37.10 6.31
N HIS A 404 31.90 -37.54 7.05
CA HIS A 404 32.92 -36.64 7.61
C HIS A 404 33.76 -35.92 6.54
N HIS A 405 33.92 -36.48 5.34
CA HIS A 405 34.62 -35.78 4.25
C HIS A 405 33.79 -34.60 3.75
N LEU A 406 32.46 -34.73 3.75
CA LEU A 406 31.56 -33.65 3.38
C LEU A 406 31.64 -32.50 4.40
N VAL A 407 31.67 -32.82 5.70
CA VAL A 407 31.88 -31.82 6.77
C VAL A 407 33.20 -31.08 6.59
N ALA A 408 34.29 -31.81 6.34
CA ALA A 408 35.61 -31.20 6.09
C ALA A 408 35.61 -30.32 4.84
N THR A 409 34.88 -30.71 3.79
CA THR A 409 34.74 -29.93 2.56
C THR A 409 33.99 -28.62 2.83
N ILE A 410 32.85 -28.69 3.52
CA ILE A 410 32.04 -27.51 3.89
C ILE A 410 32.87 -26.55 4.74
N ALA A 411 33.69 -27.06 5.67
CA ALA A 411 34.52 -26.25 6.56
C ALA A 411 35.52 -25.34 5.81
N VAL A 412 35.98 -25.77 4.63
CA VAL A 412 36.99 -25.03 3.84
C VAL A 412 36.41 -24.30 2.63
N ASP A 413 35.09 -24.44 2.38
CA ASP A 413 34.44 -23.80 1.24
C ASP A 413 34.44 -22.28 1.40
N GLN A 414 35.05 -21.59 0.43
CA GLN A 414 35.17 -20.13 0.46
C GLN A 414 33.83 -19.43 0.28
N SER A 415 32.86 -20.06 -0.39
CA SER A 415 31.51 -19.51 -0.57
C SER A 415 30.73 -19.41 0.74
N LEU A 416 31.08 -20.24 1.73
CA LEU A 416 30.41 -20.30 3.04
C LEU A 416 31.09 -19.45 4.12
N ARG A 417 32.14 -18.69 3.77
CA ARG A 417 32.86 -17.85 4.75
C ARG A 417 31.96 -16.84 5.45
N ALA A 418 30.94 -16.31 4.75
CA ALA A 418 30.02 -15.32 5.30
C ALA A 418 29.18 -15.84 6.47
N VAL A 419 28.91 -17.15 6.53
CA VAL A 419 28.16 -17.77 7.63
C VAL A 419 29.06 -18.24 8.78
N GLY A 420 30.38 -18.07 8.67
CA GLY A 420 31.31 -18.23 9.81
C GLY A 420 31.32 -19.61 10.46
N LEU A 421 31.25 -20.68 9.65
CA LEU A 421 31.30 -22.06 10.14
C LEU A 421 32.68 -22.37 10.73
N VAL A 422 32.69 -22.93 11.94
CA VAL A 422 33.90 -23.38 12.64
C VAL A 422 33.77 -24.86 12.97
N ALA A 423 34.84 -25.61 12.74
CA ALA A 423 34.89 -27.02 13.09
C ALA A 423 34.81 -27.22 14.61
N ASP A 424 33.96 -28.15 15.05
CA ASP A 424 33.87 -28.63 16.41
C ASP A 424 33.74 -30.16 16.38
N GLY A 425 34.88 -30.85 16.53
CA GLY A 425 34.95 -32.30 16.37
C GLY A 425 34.51 -32.74 14.98
N ALA A 426 33.40 -33.50 14.92
CA ALA A 426 32.85 -34.09 13.70
C ALA A 426 31.76 -33.25 13.02
N LEU A 427 31.44 -32.07 13.57
CA LEU A 427 30.39 -31.17 13.09
C LEU A 427 30.93 -29.75 12.91
N LEU A 428 30.13 -28.86 12.32
CA LEU A 428 30.44 -27.43 12.24
C LEU A 428 29.44 -26.63 13.07
N ARG A 429 29.91 -25.54 13.67
CA ARG A 429 29.10 -24.62 14.47
C ARG A 429 29.24 -23.20 13.99
N THR A 430 28.18 -22.42 14.11
CA THR A 430 28.20 -20.97 13.91
C THR A 430 27.19 -20.25 14.78
N ARG A 431 27.39 -18.94 14.96
CA ARG A 431 26.41 -18.03 15.56
C ARG A 431 25.45 -17.42 14.54
N ALA A 432 25.67 -17.66 13.25
CA ALA A 432 24.75 -17.23 12.20
C ALA A 432 23.40 -17.94 12.36
N ASP A 433 22.32 -17.24 12.02
CA ASP A 433 20.96 -17.78 12.02
C ASP A 433 20.87 -19.06 11.18
N TRP A 434 20.15 -20.07 11.68
CA TRP A 434 20.11 -21.39 11.07
C TRP A 434 19.47 -21.39 9.68
N ARG A 435 18.52 -20.48 9.41
CA ARG A 435 17.91 -20.33 8.07
C ARG A 435 18.93 -19.72 7.11
N ALA A 436 19.72 -18.74 7.56
CA ALA A 436 20.80 -18.18 6.76
C ALA A 436 21.87 -19.23 6.41
N VAL A 437 22.23 -20.10 7.35
CA VAL A 437 23.17 -21.22 7.13
C VAL A 437 22.60 -22.24 6.16
N PHE A 438 21.33 -22.62 6.34
CA PHE A 438 20.62 -23.53 5.43
C PHE A 438 20.64 -22.99 3.98
N TRP A 439 20.27 -21.72 3.79
CA TRP A 439 20.26 -21.13 2.44
C TRP A 439 21.65 -21.02 1.85
N ALA A 440 22.68 -20.67 2.64
CA ALA A 440 24.06 -20.64 2.17
C ALA A 440 24.54 -22.02 1.70
N LEU A 441 24.24 -23.08 2.45
CA LEU A 441 24.57 -24.46 2.07
C LEU A 441 23.82 -24.90 0.80
N SER A 442 22.52 -24.56 0.71
CA SER A 442 21.70 -24.84 -0.47
C SER A 442 22.25 -24.13 -1.73
N ASP A 443 22.61 -22.86 -1.61
CA ASP A 443 23.19 -22.06 -2.71
C ASP A 443 24.57 -22.56 -3.15
N ALA A 444 25.37 -23.07 -2.20
CA ALA A 444 26.63 -23.77 -2.48
C ALA A 444 26.41 -25.19 -3.06
N ARG A 445 25.17 -25.60 -3.30
CA ARG A 445 24.75 -26.90 -3.85
C ARG A 445 25.04 -28.09 -2.93
N TYR A 446 25.10 -27.85 -1.62
CA TYR A 446 25.12 -28.94 -0.65
C TYR A 446 23.71 -29.49 -0.43
N PRO A 447 23.54 -30.81 -0.30
CA PRO A 447 22.23 -31.46 -0.18
C PRO A 447 21.70 -31.36 1.26
N VAL A 448 21.36 -30.14 1.66
CA VAL A 448 21.03 -29.75 3.02
C VAL A 448 19.54 -29.95 3.35
N VAL A 449 19.27 -30.44 4.55
CA VAL A 449 17.94 -30.42 5.19
C VAL A 449 18.01 -29.67 6.51
N ALA A 450 16.94 -28.99 6.87
CA ALA A 450 16.77 -28.45 8.21
C ALA A 450 16.06 -29.49 9.08
N ILE A 451 16.50 -29.65 10.33
CA ILE A 451 15.86 -30.52 11.30
C ILE A 451 15.50 -29.73 12.56
N ASP A 452 14.36 -30.06 13.16
CA ASP A 452 13.94 -29.51 14.44
C ASP A 452 14.59 -30.25 15.63
N GLU A 453 14.19 -29.89 16.85
CA GLU A 453 14.68 -30.52 18.07
C GLU A 453 14.25 -31.99 18.20
N ALA A 454 13.13 -32.38 17.58
CA ALA A 454 12.64 -33.76 17.54
C ALA A 454 13.38 -34.61 16.48
N GLY A 455 14.22 -33.98 15.65
CA GLY A 455 14.91 -34.62 14.53
C GLY A 455 14.05 -34.75 13.27
N GLU A 456 12.87 -34.12 13.25
CA GLU A 456 11.98 -34.08 12.10
C GLU A 456 12.43 -33.02 11.11
N THR A 457 12.16 -33.25 9.82
CA THR A 457 12.61 -32.33 8.76
C THR A 457 11.71 -31.09 8.71
N ILE A 458 12.31 -29.92 8.77
CA ILE A 458 11.62 -28.64 8.61
C ILE A 458 11.66 -28.25 7.13
N VAL A 459 10.49 -28.05 6.53
CA VAL A 459 10.37 -27.48 5.19
C VAL A 459 10.51 -25.96 5.26
N LEU A 460 11.43 -25.42 4.48
CA LEU A 460 11.70 -23.99 4.40
C LEU A 460 11.23 -23.43 3.05
N ASP A 461 10.32 -22.44 3.10
CA ASP A 461 10.03 -21.62 1.92
C ASP A 461 11.08 -20.51 1.79
N ARG A 462 11.61 -20.37 0.57
CA ARG A 462 12.56 -19.33 0.19
C ARG A 462 11.86 -18.00 -0.11
N ASN A 463 10.55 -18.03 -0.37
CA ASN A 463 9.76 -16.85 -0.71
C ASN A 463 9.69 -15.88 0.46
N ARG A 464 10.05 -14.62 0.20
CA ARG A 464 9.96 -13.51 1.13
C ARG A 464 8.70 -12.72 0.80
N VAL A 465 7.69 -12.85 1.64
CA VAL A 465 6.47 -12.06 1.55
C VAL A 465 6.45 -10.91 2.55
N ALA A 466 5.78 -9.82 2.20
CA ALA A 466 5.60 -8.65 3.04
C ALA A 466 4.78 -9.01 4.29
N PRO A 467 5.14 -8.51 5.48
CA PRO A 467 4.29 -8.63 6.66
C PRO A 467 3.01 -7.81 6.47
N ASP A 468 1.90 -8.23 7.09
CA ASP A 468 0.60 -7.55 6.97
C ASP A 468 0.68 -6.06 7.32
N ALA A 469 0.00 -5.23 6.54
CA ALA A 469 -0.02 -3.79 6.76
C ALA A 469 -0.93 -3.43 7.94
N ALA A 470 -0.47 -2.52 8.80
CA ALA A 470 -1.30 -1.94 9.84
C ALA A 470 -2.36 -0.97 9.25
N PRO A 471 -3.63 -1.00 9.70
CA PRO A 471 -4.68 -0.08 9.24
C PRO A 471 -4.35 1.40 9.50
N ALA A 472 -4.98 2.32 8.74
CA ALA A 472 -4.78 3.77 8.91
C ALA A 472 -5.14 4.27 10.32
N GLU A 473 -6.18 3.72 10.94
CA GLU A 473 -6.53 4.01 12.34
C GLU A 473 -5.36 3.73 13.29
N GLN A 474 -4.58 2.68 13.03
CA GLN A 474 -3.40 2.34 13.82
C GLN A 474 -2.31 3.41 13.71
N ARG A 475 -2.22 4.12 12.56
CA ARG A 475 -1.21 5.14 12.30
C ARG A 475 -1.44 6.39 13.15
N HIS A 476 -2.68 6.86 13.24
CA HIS A 476 -3.02 8.10 13.97
C HIS A 476 -3.53 7.85 15.40
N ARG A 477 -3.70 6.58 15.82
CA ARG A 477 -4.23 6.22 17.14
C ARG A 477 -3.57 6.98 18.28
N SER A 478 -2.25 6.95 18.39
CA SER A 478 -1.53 7.62 19.49
C SER A 478 -1.61 9.15 19.47
N LEU A 479 -1.99 9.76 18.34
CA LEU A 479 -2.30 11.19 18.28
C LEU A 479 -3.73 11.43 18.74
N ILE A 480 -4.69 10.66 18.23
CA ILE A 480 -6.11 10.78 18.58
C ILE A 480 -6.34 10.52 20.07
N GLU A 481 -5.76 9.46 20.63
CA GLU A 481 -5.82 9.14 22.06
C GLU A 481 -5.32 10.31 22.93
N ARG A 482 -4.20 10.93 22.54
CA ARG A 482 -3.62 12.07 23.26
C ARG A 482 -4.55 13.30 23.24
N LEU A 483 -5.20 13.56 22.11
CA LEU A 483 -6.15 14.66 21.96
C LEU A 483 -7.43 14.37 22.77
N ARG A 484 -7.90 13.12 22.80
CA ARG A 484 -9.03 12.66 23.64
C ARG A 484 -8.73 12.79 25.13
N GLU A 485 -7.53 12.42 25.58
CA GLU A 485 -7.12 12.54 26.98
C GLU A 485 -7.04 14.00 27.44
N SER A 486 -6.62 14.92 26.56
CA SER A 486 -6.59 16.36 26.86
C SER A 486 -7.98 16.97 27.10
N GLU A 487 -9.03 16.37 26.54
CA GLU A 487 -10.44 16.79 26.65
C GLU A 487 -11.07 16.34 27.99
N ALA A 488 -10.53 15.31 28.63
CA ALA A 488 -11.04 14.81 29.90
C ALA A 488 -10.66 15.69 31.11
N ASP A 489 -9.73 16.64 30.95
CA ASP A 489 -9.00 17.30 32.04
C ASP A 489 -9.24 18.82 32.16
N ASP A 490 -10.47 19.33 31.86
CA ASP A 490 -10.98 20.71 32.13
C ASP A 490 -11.17 21.64 30.88
N THR A 491 -12.07 21.25 29.97
CA THR A 491 -12.35 21.92 28.68
C THR A 491 -12.89 23.35 28.83
N ASP A 492 -13.78 23.62 29.79
CA ASP A 492 -14.42 24.94 29.90
C ASP A 492 -13.48 26.00 30.50
N THR A 493 -12.67 25.63 31.49
CA THR A 493 -11.75 26.55 32.19
C THR A 493 -10.54 26.87 31.33
N ALA A 494 -9.92 25.87 30.70
CA ALA A 494 -8.77 26.07 29.82
C ALA A 494 -9.14 26.86 28.56
N TRP A 495 -10.35 26.67 28.03
CA TRP A 495 -10.87 27.41 26.88
C TRP A 495 -11.09 28.89 27.20
N LEU A 496 -11.73 29.18 28.33
CA LEU A 496 -11.97 30.53 28.83
C LEU A 496 -10.66 31.30 29.09
N GLU A 497 -9.66 30.64 29.68
CA GLU A 497 -8.34 31.25 29.91
C GLU A 497 -7.62 31.62 28.60
N ARG A 498 -7.82 30.86 27.52
CA ARG A 498 -7.18 31.14 26.22
C ARG A 498 -7.89 32.26 25.47
N GLU A 499 -9.22 32.28 25.45
CA GLU A 499 -10.01 33.35 24.82
C GLU A 499 -9.70 34.70 25.46
N LEU A 500 -9.63 34.74 26.79
CA LEU A 500 -9.27 35.93 27.52
C LEU A 500 -7.83 36.37 27.25
N ASN A 501 -6.88 35.44 27.04
CA ASN A 501 -5.49 35.76 26.71
C ASN A 501 -5.36 36.36 25.30
N ALA A 502 -6.11 35.83 24.34
CA ALA A 502 -6.17 36.37 22.98
C ALA A 502 -6.76 37.79 22.98
N ALA A 503 -7.83 38.02 23.74
CA ALA A 503 -8.43 39.34 23.89
C ALA A 503 -7.46 40.36 24.52
N VAL A 504 -6.66 39.95 25.52
CA VAL A 504 -5.60 40.78 26.10
C VAL A 504 -4.53 41.13 25.05
N LYS A 505 -4.10 40.15 24.25
CA LYS A 505 -3.09 40.36 23.19
C LYS A 505 -3.61 41.30 22.08
N GLY A 506 -4.90 41.22 21.76
CA GLY A 506 -5.58 42.06 20.77
C GLY A 506 -6.11 43.40 21.30
N LYS A 507 -6.07 43.64 22.62
CA LYS A 507 -6.78 44.74 23.31
C LYS A 507 -8.27 44.83 22.90
N SER A 508 -8.91 43.67 22.79
CA SER A 508 -10.29 43.57 22.33
C SER A 508 -11.29 43.95 23.43
N THR A 509 -12.43 44.53 23.03
CA THR A 509 -13.57 44.76 23.93
C THR A 509 -14.47 43.53 23.94
N LEU A 510 -14.77 43.01 25.12
CA LEU A 510 -15.56 41.81 25.37
C LEU A 510 -16.75 42.13 26.27
N ILE A 511 -17.83 41.39 26.14
CA ILE A 511 -18.90 41.30 27.13
C ILE A 511 -18.69 40.01 27.91
N VAL A 512 -18.44 40.17 29.22
CA VAL A 512 -18.08 39.11 30.15
C VAL A 512 -19.24 38.90 31.12
N SER A 513 -19.78 37.69 31.16
CA SER A 513 -20.80 37.26 32.12
C SER A 513 -20.12 36.74 33.38
N VAL A 514 -20.39 37.36 34.52
CA VAL A 514 -19.76 37.04 35.80
C VAL A 514 -20.82 36.52 36.79
N ALA A 515 -20.60 35.34 37.35
CA ALA A 515 -21.38 34.81 38.46
C ALA A 515 -21.05 35.59 39.75
N MET A 516 -22.09 36.13 40.36
CA MET A 516 -22.00 36.87 41.61
C MET A 516 -22.24 35.93 42.80
N PRO A 517 -21.72 36.24 44.01
CA PRO A 517 -21.89 35.39 45.19
C PRO A 517 -23.34 35.16 45.64
N ASP A 518 -24.29 35.97 45.16
CA ASP A 518 -25.72 35.86 45.42
C ASP A 518 -26.45 34.92 44.43
N GLY A 519 -25.70 34.26 43.53
CA GLY A 519 -26.23 33.36 42.51
C GLY A 519 -26.75 34.07 41.25
N SER A 520 -26.70 35.40 41.18
CA SER A 520 -27.02 36.16 39.98
C SER A 520 -25.86 36.17 38.98
N THR A 521 -26.17 36.41 37.70
CA THR A 521 -25.15 36.62 36.66
C THR A 521 -25.20 38.07 36.18
N ARG A 522 -24.04 38.71 36.04
CA ARG A 522 -23.91 40.10 35.59
C ARG A 522 -23.04 40.20 34.35
N GLU A 523 -23.55 40.83 33.29
CA GLU A 523 -22.75 41.17 32.11
C GLU A 523 -21.96 42.46 32.32
N LEU A 524 -20.69 42.46 31.91
CA LEU A 524 -19.78 43.62 31.96
C LEU A 524 -19.08 43.79 30.60
N THR A 525 -19.06 45.01 30.06
CA THR A 525 -18.32 45.32 28.83
C THR A 525 -16.90 45.77 29.17
N LEU A 526 -15.92 44.89 28.97
CA LEU A 526 -14.53 45.08 29.36
C LEU A 526 -13.59 45.14 28.15
N GLU A 527 -12.75 46.16 28.08
CA GLU A 527 -11.56 46.16 27.23
C GLU A 527 -10.43 45.42 27.96
N ALA A 528 -10.02 44.26 27.44
CA ALA A 528 -9.05 43.40 28.11
C ALA A 528 -7.64 44.01 28.07
N THR A 529 -7.06 44.30 29.24
CA THR A 529 -5.75 44.98 29.35
C THR A 529 -4.63 44.07 29.89
N GLY A 530 -4.96 43.00 30.62
CA GLY A 530 -3.95 42.07 31.14
C GLY A 530 -4.56 40.82 31.78
N MET A 531 -3.76 39.76 31.85
CA MET A 531 -4.12 38.53 32.56
C MET A 531 -2.92 38.02 33.36
N GLY A 532 -3.17 37.52 34.57
CA GLY A 532 -2.16 36.83 35.38
C GLY A 532 -2.73 36.32 36.70
N GLY A 533 -2.21 35.19 37.18
CA GLY A 533 -2.61 34.60 38.47
C GLY A 533 -4.09 34.21 38.57
N GLY A 534 -4.69 33.71 37.47
CA GLY A 534 -6.11 33.30 37.41
C GLY A 534 -7.10 34.47 37.43
N ARG A 535 -6.67 35.68 37.04
CA ARG A 535 -7.50 36.89 37.02
C ARG A 535 -7.37 37.66 35.71
N LEU A 536 -8.49 38.15 35.19
CA LEU A 536 -8.59 39.05 34.05
C LEU A 536 -8.65 40.51 34.54
N ARG A 537 -7.86 41.38 33.93
CA ARG A 537 -7.89 42.83 34.15
C ARG A 537 -8.36 43.53 32.87
N GLY A 538 -9.27 44.48 33.02
CA GLY A 538 -9.81 45.23 31.89
C GLY A 538 -10.51 46.53 32.30
N LEU A 539 -10.66 47.44 31.36
CA LEU A 539 -11.38 48.70 31.55
C LEU A 539 -12.87 48.48 31.28
N ASP A 540 -13.73 48.71 32.28
CA ASP A 540 -15.19 48.66 32.14
C ASP A 540 -15.69 49.93 31.46
N ARG A 541 -16.14 49.81 30.20
CA ARG A 541 -16.61 50.97 29.43
C ARG A 541 -17.93 51.54 29.91
N GLY A 542 -18.74 50.77 30.65
CA GLY A 542 -20.02 51.25 31.20
C GLY A 542 -19.83 52.09 32.46
N ALA A 543 -18.77 51.83 33.23
CA ALA A 543 -18.49 52.52 34.49
C ALA A 543 -17.23 53.43 34.43
N ASP A 544 -16.46 53.37 33.34
CA ASP A 544 -15.16 54.03 33.16
C ASP A 544 -14.17 53.75 34.30
N VAL A 545 -14.16 52.49 34.77
CA VAL A 545 -13.33 52.04 35.90
C VAL A 545 -12.62 50.74 35.53
N GLU A 546 -11.36 50.61 35.96
CA GLU A 546 -10.59 49.39 35.78
C GLU A 546 -11.06 48.29 36.75
N ARG A 547 -11.39 47.12 36.21
CA ARG A 547 -11.89 45.97 36.98
C ARG A 547 -10.94 44.79 36.85
N THR A 548 -10.87 44.00 37.93
CA THR A 548 -10.11 42.74 37.96
C THR A 548 -11.02 41.59 38.40
N LEU A 549 -11.31 40.67 37.49
CA LEU A 549 -12.24 39.55 37.68
C LEU A 549 -11.48 38.22 37.86
N PRO A 550 -11.87 37.37 38.83
CA PRO A 550 -11.40 35.98 38.88
C PRO A 550 -11.92 35.20 37.66
N ILE A 551 -11.06 34.44 36.97
CA ILE A 551 -11.46 33.70 35.76
C ILE A 551 -12.54 32.65 36.09
N ARG A 552 -12.40 31.95 37.22
CA ARG A 552 -13.40 31.01 37.76
C ARG A 552 -14.80 31.58 37.99
N SER A 553 -14.95 32.91 38.02
CA SER A 553 -16.25 33.56 38.20
C SER A 553 -16.89 33.99 36.88
N ILE A 554 -16.16 33.84 35.77
CA ILE A 554 -16.65 34.17 34.44
C ILE A 554 -17.35 32.92 33.90
N THR A 555 -18.65 33.05 33.62
CA THR A 555 -19.51 31.96 33.13
C THR A 555 -19.74 32.04 31.62
N GLY A 556 -19.31 33.12 30.98
CA GLY A 556 -19.36 33.28 29.53
C GLY A 556 -18.66 34.55 29.08
N VAL A 557 -18.13 34.50 27.86
CA VAL A 557 -17.47 35.63 27.19
C VAL A 557 -18.01 35.69 25.77
N ARG A 558 -18.29 36.91 25.30
CA ARG A 558 -18.62 37.18 23.90
C ARG A 558 -18.01 38.50 23.45
N PRO A 559 -17.72 38.69 22.16
CA PRO A 559 -17.32 39.98 21.61
C PRO A 559 -18.38 41.07 21.88
N ALA A 560 -17.91 42.29 22.15
CA ALA A 560 -18.77 43.46 22.35
C ALA A 560 -19.40 44.00 21.07
#